data_AF-A0A392PVW7-F1
#
_entry.id   AF-A0A392PVW7-F1
#
_cell.length_a   1.000
_cell.length_b   1.000
_cell.length_c   1.000
_cell.angle_alpha   90.00
_cell.angle_beta   90.00
_cell.angle_gamma   90.00
#
_symmetry.space_group_name_H-M   'P 1'
#
loop_
_entity.id
_entity.type
_entity.pdbx_description
1 polymer ?
#
loop_
_entity_poly.entity_id
_entity_poly.type
_entity_poly.pdbx_seq_one_letter_code
_entity_poly.pdbx_strand_id
1 'polypeptide(L)'
;MDQCNKVCSPMVPGNKLIRDENGRTIDATSYRQMTGCLMYLLAARSDLTFSVCLIARYMERPTEMHLTAAKRVMRYLKGTMDLGIWYKRNESMKLVGWSDSDYAGDLDDRKSTSGYVFMLGSSSISWSSKKQAIVTLSTTEAEFVAAASCACQDIWLRRILEQLGQIQQCTIINCDNSSSIKL
;
A
#
# COMPACT_ATOMS: atom_id res chain seq x y z
N MET A 1 -8.52 -6.17 -22.82
CA MET A 1 -7.67 -6.98 -21.90
C MET A 1 -8.04 -8.47 -21.94
N ASP A 2 -8.93 -8.86 -22.86
CA ASP A 2 -9.70 -10.09 -22.78
C ASP A 2 -8.86 -11.33 -23.07
N GLN A 3 -7.79 -11.19 -23.86
CA GLN A 3 -6.85 -12.27 -24.20
C GLN A 3 -5.45 -12.14 -23.55
N CYS A 4 -5.25 -11.28 -22.55
CA CYS A 4 -3.94 -11.16 -21.91
C CYS A 4 -3.59 -12.34 -20.99
N ASN A 5 -2.30 -12.66 -20.89
CA ASN A 5 -1.75 -13.67 -19.98
C ASN A 5 -1.84 -13.22 -18.52
N LYS A 6 -2.25 -14.11 -17.62
CA LYS A 6 -2.28 -13.86 -16.16
C LYS A 6 -0.86 -13.80 -15.60
N VAL A 7 -0.69 -13.16 -14.44
CA VAL A 7 0.59 -13.13 -13.69
C VAL A 7 0.31 -13.34 -12.19
N CYS A 8 1.29 -13.86 -11.45
CA CYS A 8 1.13 -14.20 -10.02
C CYS A 8 1.43 -13.04 -9.06
N SER A 9 1.98 -11.92 -9.54
CA SER A 9 2.27 -10.75 -8.70
C SER A 9 1.91 -9.44 -9.40
N PRO A 10 1.39 -8.43 -8.67
CA PRO A 10 1.01 -7.15 -9.25
C PRO A 10 2.23 -6.37 -9.77
N MET A 11 3.40 -6.60 -9.17
CA MET A 11 4.69 -6.02 -9.56
C MET A 11 5.80 -7.07 -9.53
N VAL A 12 6.81 -6.92 -10.38
CA VAL A 12 8.00 -7.78 -10.33
C VAL A 12 8.82 -7.40 -9.09
N PRO A 13 9.25 -8.36 -8.26
CA PRO A 13 10.12 -8.06 -7.12
C PRO A 13 11.37 -7.29 -7.56
N GLY A 14 11.72 -6.23 -6.84
CA GLY A 14 12.85 -5.37 -7.17
C GLY A 14 12.64 -4.43 -8.36
N ASN A 15 11.46 -4.42 -8.99
CA ASN A 15 11.12 -3.45 -10.02
C ASN A 15 11.06 -2.04 -9.43
N LYS A 16 11.87 -1.12 -9.97
CA LYS A 16 11.90 0.27 -9.54
C LYS A 16 11.39 1.14 -10.69
N LEU A 17 10.37 1.94 -10.39
CA LEU A 17 9.89 2.98 -11.30
C LEU A 17 10.66 4.26 -11.00
N ILE A 18 10.90 5.05 -12.04
CA ILE A 18 11.63 6.32 -11.99
C ILE A 18 10.95 7.34 -12.90
N ARG A 19 11.26 8.62 -12.69
CA ARG A 19 10.96 9.68 -13.66
C ARG A 19 11.81 9.47 -14.91
N ASP A 20 11.24 8.74 -15.84
CA ASP A 20 11.85 8.45 -17.13
C ASP A 20 11.78 9.68 -18.06
N GLU A 21 12.71 10.63 -17.88
CA GLU A 21 12.72 11.91 -18.61
C GLU A 21 12.89 11.70 -20.13
N ASN A 22 13.72 10.74 -20.52
CA ASN A 22 14.01 10.38 -21.91
C ASN A 22 13.04 9.33 -22.48
N GLY A 23 12.12 8.83 -21.66
CA GLY A 23 11.14 7.83 -22.04
C GLY A 23 10.12 8.34 -23.03
N ARG A 24 9.60 7.41 -23.83
CA ARG A 24 8.44 7.70 -24.68
C ARG A 24 7.22 7.94 -23.81
N THR A 25 6.74 9.18 -23.82
CA THR A 25 5.52 9.56 -23.12
C THR A 25 4.30 8.89 -23.73
N ILE A 26 3.29 8.68 -22.91
CA ILE A 26 1.99 8.14 -23.32
C ILE A 26 0.88 9.15 -22.98
N ASP A 27 -0.34 8.91 -23.45
CA ASP A 27 -1.47 9.77 -23.10
C ASP A 27 -1.73 9.74 -21.58
N ALA A 28 -1.46 10.88 -20.94
CA ALA A 28 -1.65 11.06 -19.50
C ALA A 28 -3.12 10.92 -19.08
N THR A 29 -4.07 11.21 -19.98
CA THR A 29 -5.50 11.09 -19.67
C THR A 29 -5.90 9.63 -19.54
N SER A 30 -5.59 8.81 -20.55
CA SER A 30 -5.79 7.36 -20.52
C SER A 30 -5.10 6.72 -19.31
N TYR A 31 -3.86 7.12 -18.99
CA TYR A 31 -3.14 6.60 -17.83
C TYR A 31 -3.81 6.95 -16.49
N ARG A 32 -4.26 8.21 -16.33
CA ARG A 32 -4.99 8.66 -15.14
C ARG A 32 -6.31 7.91 -14.97
N GLN A 33 -7.03 7.66 -16.06
CA GLN A 33 -8.25 6.85 -16.03
C GLN A 33 -7.97 5.43 -15.55
N MET A 34 -6.98 4.74 -16.14
CA MET A 34 -6.59 3.38 -15.70
C MET A 34 -6.17 3.35 -14.23
N THR A 35 -5.34 4.32 -13.82
CA THR A 35 -4.85 4.41 -12.43
C THR A 35 -5.99 4.70 -11.46
N GLY A 36 -6.92 5.58 -11.81
CA GLY A 36 -8.10 5.89 -11.00
C GLY A 36 -9.02 4.67 -10.81
N CYS A 37 -9.25 3.88 -11.86
CA CYS A 37 -9.98 2.62 -11.75
C CYS A 37 -9.28 1.62 -10.81
N LEU A 38 -7.95 1.54 -10.87
CA LEU A 38 -7.17 0.69 -9.96
C LEU A 38 -7.22 1.19 -8.51
N MET A 39 -7.19 2.52 -8.30
CA MET A 39 -7.32 3.12 -6.98
C MET A 39 -8.66 2.78 -6.32
N TYR A 40 -9.75 2.70 -7.08
CA TYR A 40 -11.05 2.30 -6.55
C TYR A 40 -11.02 0.89 -5.94
N LEU A 41 -10.27 -0.03 -6.55
CA LEU A 41 -10.15 -1.40 -6.05
C LEU A 41 -9.39 -1.50 -4.72
N LEU A 42 -8.60 -0.48 -4.36
CA LEU A 42 -7.86 -0.46 -3.10
C LEU A 42 -8.77 -0.50 -1.86
N ALA A 43 -10.06 -0.20 -1.99
CA ALA A 43 -11.02 -0.36 -0.90
C ALA A 43 -11.28 -1.83 -0.51
N ALA A 44 -11.02 -2.78 -1.41
CA ALA A 44 -11.28 -4.21 -1.18
C ALA A 44 -10.06 -5.11 -1.43
N ARG A 45 -8.96 -4.56 -1.97
CA ARG A 45 -7.78 -5.31 -2.43
C ARG A 45 -6.49 -4.73 -1.86
N SER A 46 -6.20 -5.10 -0.61
CA SER A 46 -5.00 -4.66 0.11
C SER A 46 -3.70 -5.08 -0.57
N ASP A 47 -3.71 -6.22 -1.26
CA ASP A 47 -2.60 -6.79 -2.04
C ASP A 47 -2.14 -5.88 -3.21
N LEU A 48 -3.00 -4.97 -3.68
CA LEU A 48 -2.68 -4.04 -4.77
C LEU A 48 -2.06 -2.72 -4.29
N THR A 49 -2.22 -2.40 -3.01
CA THR A 49 -2.00 -1.05 -2.44
C THR A 49 -0.65 -0.46 -2.82
N PHE A 50 0.43 -1.18 -2.55
CA PHE A 50 1.78 -0.71 -2.90
C PHE A 50 1.93 -0.47 -4.41
N SER A 51 1.53 -1.45 -5.24
CA SER A 51 1.73 -1.38 -6.68
C SER A 51 0.95 -0.24 -7.32
N VAL A 52 -0.29 -0.03 -6.90
CA VAL A 52 -1.16 1.04 -7.40
C VAL A 52 -0.69 2.41 -6.88
N CYS A 53 -0.32 2.53 -5.61
CA CYS A 53 0.23 3.77 -5.06
C CYS A 53 1.56 4.15 -5.70
N LEU A 54 2.39 3.19 -6.14
CA LEU A 54 3.63 3.47 -6.84
C LEU A 54 3.38 4.00 -8.26
N ILE A 55 2.54 3.33 -9.07
CA ILE A 55 2.22 3.80 -10.43
C ILE A 55 1.51 5.16 -10.43
N ALA A 56 0.74 5.45 -9.36
CA ALA A 56 0.05 6.71 -9.16
C ALA A 56 0.98 7.93 -9.08
N ARG A 57 2.24 7.74 -8.67
CA ARG A 57 3.22 8.83 -8.56
C ARG A 57 3.54 9.49 -9.91
N TYR A 58 3.29 8.78 -11.01
CA TYR A 58 3.68 9.19 -12.37
C TYR A 58 2.49 9.64 -13.24
N MET A 59 1.36 9.98 -12.62
CA MET A 59 0.14 10.39 -13.34
C MET A 59 0.26 11.71 -14.13
N GLU A 60 1.21 12.58 -13.77
CA GLU A 60 1.44 13.85 -14.45
C GLU A 60 2.12 13.66 -15.81
N ARG A 61 3.21 12.88 -15.86
CA ARG A 61 3.96 12.55 -17.08
C ARG A 61 4.30 11.06 -17.13
N PRO A 62 3.34 10.20 -17.52
CA PRO A 62 3.58 8.78 -17.65
C PRO A 62 4.34 8.44 -18.94
N THR A 63 5.06 7.32 -18.91
CA THR A 63 5.86 6.78 -20.03
C THR A 63 5.47 5.33 -20.29
N GLU A 64 6.01 4.71 -21.35
CA GLU A 64 5.79 3.29 -21.64
C GLU A 64 6.20 2.36 -20.48
N MET A 65 7.22 2.74 -19.69
CA MET A 65 7.60 2.02 -18.47
C MET A 65 6.45 1.97 -17.46
N HIS A 66 5.87 3.14 -17.16
CA HIS A 66 4.74 3.30 -16.24
C HIS A 66 3.50 2.56 -16.73
N LEU A 67 3.21 2.67 -18.03
CA LEU A 67 2.10 1.95 -18.65
C LEU A 67 2.27 0.43 -18.55
N THR A 68 3.50 -0.07 -18.72
CA THR A 68 3.80 -1.49 -18.59
C THR A 68 3.57 -1.99 -17.17
N ALA A 69 3.93 -1.20 -16.16
CA ALA A 69 3.64 -1.50 -14.76
C ALA A 69 2.12 -1.53 -14.49
N ALA A 70 1.36 -0.53 -14.95
CA ALA A 70 -0.09 -0.49 -14.82
C ALA A 70 -0.76 -1.71 -15.51
N LYS A 71 -0.31 -2.06 -16.72
CA LYS A 71 -0.78 -3.26 -17.44
C LYS A 71 -0.49 -4.55 -16.68
N ARG A 72 0.65 -4.65 -15.99
CA ARG A 72 0.95 -5.81 -15.14
C ARG A 72 -0.03 -5.93 -13.98
N VAL A 73 -0.36 -4.84 -13.29
CA VAL A 73 -1.38 -4.84 -12.22
C VAL A 73 -2.72 -5.34 -12.76
N MET A 74 -3.15 -4.89 -13.94
CA MET A 74 -4.39 -5.38 -14.54
C MET A 74 -4.32 -6.87 -14.96
N ARG A 75 -3.16 -7.37 -15.39
CA ARG A 75 -2.95 -8.81 -15.67
C ARG A 75 -3.01 -9.67 -14.42
N TYR A 76 -2.52 -9.14 -13.29
CA TYR A 76 -2.61 -9.79 -11.99
C TYR A 76 -4.07 -9.86 -11.51
N LEU A 77 -4.80 -8.75 -11.64
CA LEU A 77 -6.23 -8.69 -11.35
C LEU A 77 -7.03 -9.73 -12.14
N LYS A 78 -6.77 -9.87 -13.44
CA LYS A 78 -7.41 -10.90 -14.28
C LYS A 78 -7.18 -12.32 -13.76
N GLY A 79 -6.03 -12.59 -13.13
CA GLY A 79 -5.71 -13.88 -12.54
C GLY A 79 -6.30 -14.10 -11.14
N THR A 80 -6.84 -13.06 -10.52
CA THR A 80 -7.24 -13.04 -9.10
C THR A 80 -8.60 -12.39 -8.91
N MET A 81 -9.49 -12.47 -9.91
CA MET A 81 -10.83 -11.86 -9.86
C MET A 81 -11.73 -12.52 -8.81
N ASP A 82 -11.44 -13.79 -8.49
CA ASP A 82 -12.08 -14.63 -7.49
C ASP A 82 -11.53 -14.42 -6.07
N LEU A 83 -10.45 -13.64 -5.91
CA LEU A 83 -9.88 -13.34 -4.61
C LEU A 83 -10.56 -12.12 -3.97
N GLY A 84 -10.81 -12.22 -2.66
CA GLY A 84 -11.34 -11.14 -1.84
C GLY A 84 -10.99 -11.35 -0.36
N ILE A 85 -11.37 -10.38 0.47
CA ILE A 85 -11.16 -10.44 1.92
C ILE A 85 -12.29 -11.29 2.52
N TRP A 86 -11.91 -12.35 3.25
CA TRP A 86 -12.86 -13.27 3.85
C TRP A 86 -12.82 -13.23 5.37
N TYR A 87 -13.92 -12.78 5.97
CA TYR A 87 -14.06 -12.69 7.43
C TYR A 87 -14.69 -13.97 8.01
N LYS A 88 -14.00 -14.60 8.95
CA LYS A 88 -14.54 -15.72 9.74
C LYS A 88 -15.52 -15.20 10.79
N ARG A 89 -16.63 -15.92 10.94
CA ARG A 89 -17.57 -15.69 12.05
C ARG A 89 -16.99 -16.26 13.36
N ASN A 90 -17.37 -15.66 14.48
CA ASN A 90 -17.03 -16.08 15.85
C ASN A 90 -15.54 -15.95 16.21
N GLU A 91 -14.81 -15.09 15.50
CA GLU A 91 -13.47 -14.69 15.91
C GLU A 91 -13.53 -13.57 16.95
N SER A 92 -12.54 -13.54 17.84
CA SER A 92 -12.38 -12.43 18.78
C SER A 92 -12.10 -11.13 18.00
N MET A 93 -12.93 -10.11 18.20
CA MET A 93 -12.80 -8.80 17.55
C MET A 93 -11.69 -7.98 18.20
N LYS A 94 -10.45 -8.45 18.06
CA LYS A 94 -9.23 -7.79 18.54
C LYS A 94 -8.58 -7.02 17.40
N LEU A 95 -8.36 -5.73 17.61
CA LEU A 95 -7.60 -4.88 16.71
C LEU A 95 -6.09 -5.14 16.89
N VAL A 96 -5.39 -5.37 15.78
CA VAL A 96 -3.92 -5.53 15.75
C VAL A 96 -3.41 -4.81 14.50
N GLY A 97 -2.32 -4.06 14.66
CA GLY A 97 -1.64 -3.34 13.59
C GLY A 97 -0.28 -3.92 13.26
N TRP A 98 0.15 -3.72 12.02
CA TRP A 98 1.52 -3.94 11.55
C TRP A 98 1.95 -2.68 10.80
N SER A 99 3.17 -2.23 11.08
CA SER A 99 3.82 -1.13 10.40
C SER A 99 5.10 -1.63 9.75
N ASP A 100 5.42 -1.05 8.60
CA ASP A 100 6.64 -1.35 7.84
C ASP A 100 7.01 -0.13 6.98
N SER A 101 8.28 -0.01 6.60
CA SER A 101 8.75 1.01 5.69
C SER A 101 9.83 0.49 4.74
N ASP A 102 9.82 0.99 3.50
CA ASP A 102 11.05 0.97 2.71
C ASP A 102 11.96 2.13 3.15
N TYR A 103 13.28 1.93 3.17
CA TYR A 103 14.22 3.03 3.38
C TYR A 103 14.75 3.52 2.03
N ALA A 104 14.52 4.80 1.74
CA ALA A 104 14.97 5.45 0.51
C ALA A 104 14.61 4.67 -0.77
N GLY A 105 13.43 4.04 -0.78
CA GLY A 105 12.97 3.15 -1.84
C GLY A 105 12.62 3.89 -3.13
N ASP A 106 12.19 5.15 -3.04
CA ASP A 106 11.97 6.00 -4.21
C ASP A 106 13.31 6.51 -4.77
N LEU A 107 13.61 6.14 -6.02
CA LEU A 107 14.88 6.50 -6.64
C LEU A 107 14.93 7.97 -7.08
N ASP A 108 13.78 8.63 -7.24
CA ASP A 108 13.70 9.99 -7.77
C ASP A 108 14.04 11.03 -6.69
N ASP A 109 13.57 10.83 -5.45
CA ASP A 109 13.79 11.77 -4.35
C ASP A 109 14.28 11.13 -3.04
N ARG A 110 14.60 9.83 -3.06
CA ARG A 110 15.11 9.07 -1.89
C ARG A 110 14.18 9.08 -0.69
N LYS A 111 12.89 9.37 -0.89
CA LYS A 111 11.90 9.23 0.17
C LYS A 111 11.49 7.77 0.34
N SER A 112 11.27 7.45 1.60
CA SER A 112 10.78 6.16 2.06
C SER A 112 9.28 6.01 1.76
N THR A 113 8.77 4.78 1.70
CA THR A 113 7.34 4.45 1.62
C THR A 113 6.93 3.79 2.92
N SER A 114 6.01 4.41 3.66
CA SER A 114 5.40 3.81 4.85
C SER A 114 4.21 2.93 4.46
N GLY A 115 4.13 1.75 5.05
CA GLY A 115 3.00 0.85 4.95
C GLY A 115 2.42 0.53 6.31
N TYR A 116 1.13 0.24 6.35
CA TYR A 116 0.52 -0.43 7.49
C TYR A 116 -0.61 -1.35 7.05
N VAL A 117 -0.94 -2.32 7.90
CA VAL A 117 -2.17 -3.08 7.83
C VAL A 117 -2.74 -3.28 9.23
N PHE A 118 -4.04 -3.09 9.38
CA PHE A 118 -4.80 -3.39 10.59
C PHE A 118 -5.72 -4.57 10.33
N MET A 119 -5.68 -5.54 11.23
CA MET A 119 -6.60 -6.68 11.25
C MET A 119 -7.58 -6.54 12.40
N LEU A 120 -8.79 -7.02 12.15
CA LEU A 120 -9.83 -7.20 13.17
C LEU A 120 -10.38 -8.62 13.03
N GLY A 121 -10.22 -9.43 14.08
CA GLY A 121 -10.54 -10.86 13.99
C GLY A 121 -9.66 -11.57 12.98
N SER A 122 -10.26 -12.19 11.95
CA SER A 122 -9.51 -13.02 10.99
C SER A 122 -8.82 -12.26 9.86
N SER A 123 -9.12 -10.98 9.63
CA SER A 123 -8.79 -10.33 8.36
C SER A 123 -8.52 -8.83 8.46
N SER A 124 -7.92 -8.28 7.40
CA SER A 124 -7.55 -6.88 7.30
C SER A 124 -8.77 -5.97 7.09
N ILE A 125 -8.87 -4.91 7.88
CA ILE A 125 -9.94 -3.89 7.79
C ILE A 125 -9.47 -2.53 7.29
N SER A 126 -8.16 -2.26 7.39
CA SER A 126 -7.57 -0.97 7.00
C SER A 126 -6.11 -1.19 6.61
N TRP A 127 -5.66 -0.55 5.55
CA TRP A 127 -4.30 -0.69 5.03
C TRP A 127 -3.89 0.56 4.29
N SER A 128 -2.59 0.78 4.16
CA SER A 128 -2.04 1.91 3.43
C SER A 128 -0.64 1.58 2.90
N SER A 129 -0.29 2.24 1.81
CA SER A 129 1.08 2.36 1.33
C SER A 129 1.26 3.78 0.80
N LYS A 130 2.08 4.57 1.46
CA LYS A 130 2.20 6.00 1.21
C LYS A 130 3.66 6.44 1.24
N LYS A 131 4.05 7.19 0.21
CA LYS A 131 5.35 7.87 0.18
C LYS A 131 5.44 8.87 1.33
N GLN A 132 6.52 8.81 2.10
CA GLN A 132 6.76 9.74 3.20
C GLN A 132 6.93 11.17 2.66
N ALA A 133 6.56 12.15 3.47
CA ALA A 133 6.68 13.56 3.10
C ALA A 133 8.15 14.05 3.19
N ILE A 134 8.91 13.46 4.10
CA ILE A 134 10.31 13.81 4.40
C ILE A 134 11.27 12.74 3.87
N VAL A 135 12.54 13.12 3.69
CA VAL A 135 13.63 12.18 3.46
C VAL A 135 14.20 11.80 4.82
N THR A 136 14.15 10.51 5.15
CA THR A 136 14.70 9.98 6.40
C THR A 136 16.17 9.63 6.23
N LEU A 137 16.95 9.78 7.30
CA LEU A 137 18.40 9.59 7.28
C LEU A 137 18.82 8.16 7.63
N SER A 138 17.91 7.34 8.16
CA SER A 138 18.16 5.94 8.49
C SER A 138 16.93 5.07 8.30
N THR A 139 17.12 3.75 8.25
CA THR A 139 16.03 2.76 8.32
C THR A 139 15.22 2.93 9.59
N THR A 140 15.87 3.19 10.72
CA THR A 140 15.22 3.44 12.01
C THR A 140 14.25 4.63 11.97
N GLU A 141 14.65 5.72 11.33
CA GLU A 141 13.81 6.91 11.20
C GLU A 141 12.63 6.67 10.24
N ALA A 142 12.87 5.96 9.12
CA ALA A 142 11.80 5.56 8.20
C ALA A 142 10.73 4.71 8.89
N GLU A 143 11.17 3.73 9.67
CA GLU A 143 10.32 2.83 10.45
C GLU A 143 9.58 3.59 11.55
N PHE A 144 10.23 4.53 12.22
CA PHE A 144 9.58 5.38 13.23
C PHE A 144 8.46 6.23 12.62
N VAL A 145 8.70 6.84 11.45
CA VAL A 145 7.66 7.61 10.72
C VAL A 145 6.49 6.73 10.30
N ALA A 146 6.75 5.49 9.86
CA ALA A 146 5.72 4.52 9.54
C ALA A 146 4.91 4.12 10.79
N ALA A 147 5.59 3.80 11.90
CA ALA A 147 4.98 3.41 13.16
C ALA A 147 4.13 4.55 13.75
N ALA A 148 4.61 5.79 13.69
CA ALA A 148 3.85 6.97 14.11
C ALA A 148 2.57 7.14 13.27
N SER A 149 2.67 7.00 11.95
CA SER A 149 1.51 7.06 11.04
C SER A 149 0.52 5.93 11.31
N CYS A 150 1.02 4.73 11.60
CA CYS A 150 0.23 3.57 12.01
C CYS A 150 -0.50 3.84 13.33
N ALA A 151 0.18 4.39 14.33
CA ALA A 151 -0.43 4.75 15.63
C ALA A 151 -1.54 5.81 15.50
N CYS A 152 -1.37 6.81 14.62
CA CYS A 152 -2.45 7.76 14.34
C CYS A 152 -3.70 7.06 13.77
N GLN A 153 -3.50 6.10 12.86
CA GLN A 153 -4.59 5.31 12.29
C GLN A 153 -5.23 4.41 13.34
N ASP A 154 -4.44 3.80 14.23
CA ASP A 154 -4.95 3.00 15.36
C ASP A 154 -5.93 3.81 16.23
N ILE A 155 -5.51 5.01 16.65
CA ILE A 155 -6.36 5.89 17.47
C ILE A 155 -7.69 6.18 16.76
N TRP A 156 -7.65 6.44 15.46
CA TRP A 156 -8.87 6.68 14.68
C TRP A 156 -9.76 5.43 14.58
N LEU A 157 -9.18 4.26 14.30
CA LEU A 157 -9.91 2.99 14.23
C LEU A 157 -10.55 2.63 15.57
N ARG A 158 -9.83 2.79 16.69
CA ARG A 158 -10.35 2.53 18.03
C ARG A 158 -11.57 3.40 18.35
N ARG A 159 -11.54 4.68 17.98
CA ARG A 159 -12.70 5.58 18.16
C ARG A 159 -13.90 5.11 17.35
N ILE A 160 -13.72 4.66 16.12
CA ILE A 160 -14.81 4.10 15.31
C ILE A 160 -15.36 2.83 15.94
N LEU A 161 -14.48 1.91 16.35
CA LEU A 161 -14.89 0.66 16.98
C LEU A 161 -15.66 0.90 18.28
N GLU A 162 -15.27 1.89 19.08
CA GLU A 162 -16.00 2.31 20.26
C GLU A 162 -17.42 2.79 19.94
N GLN A 163 -17.59 3.60 18.88
CA GLN A 163 -18.92 4.03 18.42
C GLN A 163 -19.78 2.85 17.90
N LEU A 164 -19.14 1.79 17.41
CA LEU A 164 -19.79 0.53 17.01
C LEU A 164 -20.02 -0.44 18.18
N GLY A 165 -19.74 -0.02 19.42
CA GLY A 165 -19.90 -0.84 20.62
C GLY A 165 -18.83 -1.92 20.80
N GLN A 166 -17.74 -1.86 20.05
CA GLN A 166 -16.60 -2.79 20.10
C GLN A 166 -15.40 -2.16 20.82
N ILE A 167 -15.51 -2.03 22.14
CA ILE A 167 -14.45 -1.43 22.96
C ILE A 167 -13.18 -2.28 22.87
N GLN A 168 -12.11 -1.66 22.37
CA GLN A 168 -10.79 -2.28 22.26
C GLN A 168 -9.93 -1.95 23.47
N GLN A 169 -9.20 -2.96 23.96
CA GLN A 169 -8.08 -2.76 24.89
C GLN A 169 -6.90 -2.06 24.19
N CYS A 170 -5.73 -2.04 24.84
CA CYS A 170 -4.48 -1.61 24.20
C CYS A 170 -4.26 -2.40 22.90
N THR A 171 -4.08 -1.67 21.80
CA THR A 171 -3.84 -2.26 20.49
C THR A 171 -2.35 -2.52 20.31
N ILE A 172 -2.02 -3.73 19.88
CA ILE A 172 -0.63 -4.11 19.59
C ILE A 172 -0.32 -3.65 18.16
N ILE A 173 0.72 -2.83 18.02
CA ILE A 173 1.32 -2.48 16.73
C ILE A 173 2.65 -3.22 16.62
N ASN A 174 2.76 -4.08 15.62
CA ASN A 174 3.99 -4.80 15.33
C ASN A 174 4.86 -3.97 14.38
N CYS A 175 6.13 -3.83 14.72
CA CYS A 175 7.19 -3.24 13.91
C CYS A 175 8.41 -4.17 14.06
N ASP A 176 9.16 -4.40 12.99
CA ASP A 176 10.30 -5.32 12.99
C ASP A 176 11.64 -4.62 13.31
N ASN A 177 11.63 -3.29 13.45
CA ASN A 177 12.82 -2.51 13.77
C ASN A 177 12.97 -2.26 15.28
N SER A 178 13.89 -3.01 15.89
CA SER A 178 14.19 -2.91 17.32
C SER A 178 14.72 -1.54 17.76
N SER A 179 15.40 -0.80 16.88
CA SER A 179 15.88 0.55 17.19
C SER A 179 14.72 1.55 17.23
N SER A 180 13.76 1.43 16.32
CA SER A 180 12.57 2.27 16.28
C SER A 180 11.67 2.07 17.49
N ILE A 181 11.57 0.83 17.98
CA ILE A 181 10.80 0.49 19.19
C ILE A 181 11.43 1.06 20.46
N LYS A 182 12.75 1.24 20.48
CA LYS A 182 13.51 1.69 21.66
C LYS A 182 13.67 3.22 21.76
N LEU A 183 13.30 3.96 20.72
CA LEU A 183 13.32 5.43 20.68
C LEU A 183 12.18 6.01 21.52
#